data_AF-A0A7H8HG90-F1
#
_entry.id   AF-A0A7H8HG90-F1
#
_cell.length_a   1.000
_cell.length_b   1.000
_cell.length_c   1.000
_cell.angle_alpha   90.00
_cell.angle_beta   90.00
_cell.angle_gamma   90.00
#
_symmetry.space_group_name_H-M   'P 1'
#
loop_
_entity.id
_entity.type
_entity.pdbx_description
1 polymer ?
#
loop_
_entity_poly.entity_id
_entity_poly.type
_entity_poly.pdbx_seq_one_letter_code
_entity_poly.pdbx_strand_id
1 'polypeptide(L)'
;MVERHTTGSKRKRRSSATLERLEAARRRRVEQLERERENERRVDAALGPFAEAVTAIEAVERRREDRLGALSAQLERKLAELDRQRAAKVAEFERAAEQVRADAEMEIGEWRAVMATSVAEIRAADVGAAETAALLGISAKAVTALSRTAAAASGVGGQRSDADSMRAEAVDAATSGDERAVEAPVGEPSERDSGVDVPAE
;
A
#
# COMPACT_ATOMS: atom_id res chain seq x y z
N MET A 1 -18.61 -116.43 33.68
CA MET A 1 -19.44 -115.21 33.67
C MET A 1 -18.57 -114.12 33.05
N VAL A 2 -18.58 -113.91 31.72
CA VAL A 2 -19.60 -113.19 30.89
C VAL A 2 -19.64 -111.73 31.38
N GLU A 3 -19.24 -110.70 30.61
CA GLU A 3 -19.88 -110.24 29.37
C GLU A 3 -18.96 -109.37 28.48
N ARG A 4 -19.07 -109.58 27.16
CA ARG A 4 -18.56 -108.68 26.11
C ARG A 4 -19.58 -107.55 25.92
N HIS A 5 -19.21 -106.31 26.20
CA HIS A 5 -20.05 -105.16 25.84
C HIS A 5 -19.96 -104.87 24.35
N THR A 6 -20.94 -105.36 23.60
CA THR A 6 -21.21 -104.95 22.22
C THR A 6 -21.79 -103.53 22.22
N THR A 7 -21.01 -102.54 21.80
CA THR A 7 -21.49 -101.16 21.62
C THR A 7 -22.36 -101.07 20.36
N GLY A 8 -23.67 -101.27 20.54
CA GLY A 8 -24.67 -101.07 19.50
C GLY A 8 -24.78 -99.60 19.10
N SER A 9 -24.49 -99.32 17.84
CA SER A 9 -24.72 -98.04 17.16
C SER A 9 -26.21 -97.65 17.21
N LYS A 10 -26.59 -96.72 18.09
CA LYS A 10 -27.95 -96.14 18.14
C LYS A 10 -27.94 -94.75 17.50
N ARG A 11 -28.38 -94.68 16.24
CA ARG A 11 -28.64 -93.45 15.48
C ARG A 11 -29.80 -92.68 16.13
N LYS A 12 -29.50 -91.57 16.82
CA LYS A 12 -30.46 -90.70 17.52
C LYS A 12 -31.25 -89.86 16.50
N ARG A 13 -32.55 -90.13 16.29
CA ARG A 13 -33.45 -89.32 15.43
C ARG A 13 -33.62 -87.94 16.08
N ARG A 14 -33.13 -86.88 15.44
CA ARG A 14 -33.37 -85.49 15.86
C ARG A 14 -34.84 -85.15 15.62
N SER A 15 -35.50 -84.50 16.59
CA SER A 15 -36.92 -84.12 16.49
C SER A 15 -37.13 -83.05 15.42
N SER A 16 -38.20 -83.15 14.63
CA SER A 16 -38.54 -82.25 13.51
C SER A 16 -38.49 -80.77 13.88
N ALA A 17 -38.95 -80.41 15.07
CA ALA A 17 -38.91 -79.04 15.59
C ALA A 17 -37.49 -78.45 15.72
N THR A 18 -36.47 -79.29 15.97
CA THR A 18 -35.07 -78.82 16.02
C THR A 18 -34.49 -78.62 14.62
N LEU A 19 -34.94 -79.39 13.63
CA LEU A 19 -34.57 -79.21 12.23
C LEU A 19 -35.22 -77.95 11.65
N GLU A 20 -36.51 -77.71 11.91
CA GLU A 20 -37.23 -76.51 11.48
C GLU A 20 -36.59 -75.23 12.03
N ARG A 21 -36.16 -75.21 13.30
CA ARG A 21 -35.44 -74.06 13.89
C ARG A 21 -34.08 -73.83 13.23
N LEU A 22 -33.35 -74.90 12.91
CA LEU A 22 -32.06 -74.79 12.21
C LEU A 22 -32.23 -74.32 10.77
N GLU A 23 -33.27 -74.77 10.08
CA GLU A 23 -33.61 -74.31 8.74
C GLU A 23 -34.04 -72.84 8.75
N ALA A 24 -34.85 -72.42 9.71
CA ALA A 24 -35.22 -71.02 9.89
C ALA A 24 -33.99 -70.14 10.20
N ALA A 25 -33.08 -70.60 11.06
CA ALA A 25 -31.84 -69.89 11.37
C ALA A 25 -30.91 -69.79 10.14
N ARG A 26 -30.84 -70.84 9.32
CA ARG A 26 -30.10 -70.83 8.05
C ARG A 26 -30.69 -69.83 7.07
N ARG A 27 -32.02 -69.81 6.90
CA ARG A 27 -32.71 -68.85 6.01
C ARG A 27 -32.45 -67.40 6.44
N ARG A 28 -32.59 -67.09 7.73
CA ARG A 28 -32.30 -65.74 8.26
C ARG A 28 -30.86 -65.32 8.02
N ARG A 29 -29.90 -66.23 8.21
CA ARG A 29 -28.48 -65.94 7.95
C ARG A 29 -28.20 -65.71 6.47
N VAL A 30 -28.85 -66.46 5.59
CA VAL A 30 -28.75 -66.24 4.13
C VAL A 30 -29.33 -64.89 3.74
N GLU A 31 -30.55 -64.56 4.21
CA GLU A 31 -31.18 -63.26 3.96
C GLU A 31 -30.34 -62.08 4.49
N GLN A 32 -29.71 -62.25 5.66
CA GLN A 32 -28.80 -61.24 6.21
C GLN A 32 -27.58 -61.04 5.31
N LEU A 33 -26.93 -62.13 4.88
CA LEU A 33 -25.77 -62.05 3.99
C LEU A 33 -26.13 -61.45 2.61
N GLU A 34 -27.34 -61.70 2.11
CA GLU A 34 -27.82 -61.09 0.87
C GLU A 34 -28.03 -59.58 1.02
N ARG A 35 -28.61 -59.13 2.14
CA ARG A 35 -28.74 -57.70 2.45
C ARG A 35 -27.39 -57.02 2.62
N GLU A 36 -26.44 -57.66 3.31
CA GLU A 36 -25.08 -57.15 3.48
C GLU A 36 -24.38 -56.98 2.13
N ARG A 37 -24.45 -57.99 1.25
CA ARG A 37 -23.90 -57.90 -0.12
C ARG A 37 -24.57 -56.84 -0.97
N GLU A 38 -25.87 -56.67 -0.84
CA GLU A 38 -26.59 -55.61 -1.57
C GLU A 38 -26.19 -54.22 -1.06
N ASN A 39 -26.00 -54.07 0.25
CA ASN A 39 -25.50 -52.82 0.84
C ASN A 39 -24.05 -52.54 0.38
N GLU A 40 -23.17 -53.55 0.36
CA GLU A 40 -21.81 -53.42 -0.16
C GLU A 40 -21.81 -52.95 -1.62
N ARG A 41 -22.63 -53.57 -2.47
CA ARG A 41 -22.77 -53.13 -3.87
C ARG A 41 -23.27 -51.69 -3.99
N ARG A 42 -24.20 -51.27 -3.13
CA ARG A 42 -24.70 -49.88 -3.11
C ARG A 42 -23.63 -48.89 -2.68
N VAL A 43 -22.81 -49.25 -1.69
CA VAL A 43 -21.67 -48.45 -1.24
C VAL A 43 -20.63 -48.36 -2.35
N ASP A 44 -20.21 -49.48 -2.93
CA ASP A 44 -19.23 -49.52 -4.01
C ASP A 44 -19.69 -48.72 -5.23
N ALA A 45 -20.98 -48.81 -5.59
CA ALA A 45 -21.56 -48.02 -6.66
C ALA A 45 -21.58 -46.50 -6.36
N ALA A 46 -21.68 -46.11 -5.09
CA ALA A 46 -21.65 -44.70 -4.67
C ALA A 46 -20.22 -44.15 -4.55
N LEU A 47 -19.24 -45.00 -4.24
CA LEU A 47 -17.85 -44.58 -4.07
C LEU A 47 -17.20 -44.07 -5.37
N GLY A 48 -17.56 -44.65 -6.52
CA GLY A 48 -17.06 -44.21 -7.84
C GLY A 48 -17.38 -42.74 -8.13
N PRO A 49 -18.67 -42.35 -8.21
CA PRO A 49 -19.07 -40.96 -8.43
C PRO A 49 -18.55 -40.00 -7.35
N PHE A 50 -18.45 -40.45 -6.10
CA PHE A 50 -17.88 -39.63 -5.02
C PHE A 50 -16.40 -39.32 -5.27
N ALA A 51 -15.59 -40.33 -5.62
CA ALA A 51 -14.19 -40.15 -5.94
C ALA A 51 -14.00 -39.22 -7.15
N GLU A 52 -14.80 -39.40 -8.20
CA GLU A 52 -14.81 -38.51 -9.36
C GLU A 52 -15.14 -37.07 -8.96
N ALA A 53 -16.18 -36.86 -8.14
CA ALA A 53 -16.56 -35.54 -7.66
C ALA A 53 -15.44 -34.87 -6.85
N VAL A 54 -14.77 -35.60 -5.96
CA VAL A 54 -13.63 -35.07 -5.19
C VAL A 54 -12.52 -34.61 -6.14
N THR A 55 -12.12 -35.44 -7.10
CA THR A 55 -11.07 -35.06 -8.07
C THR A 55 -11.46 -33.87 -8.93
N ALA A 56 -12.74 -33.77 -9.31
CA ALA A 56 -13.26 -32.65 -10.08
C ALA A 56 -13.24 -31.35 -9.26
N ILE A 57 -13.62 -31.42 -7.97
CA ILE A 57 -13.56 -30.27 -7.05
C ILE A 57 -12.12 -29.80 -6.89
N GLU A 58 -11.17 -30.70 -6.59
CA GLU A 58 -9.75 -30.35 -6.46
C GLU A 58 -9.19 -29.70 -7.74
N ALA A 59 -9.58 -30.19 -8.91
CA ALA A 59 -9.16 -29.62 -10.19
C ALA A 59 -9.75 -28.21 -10.43
N VAL A 60 -10.96 -27.93 -9.92
CA VAL A 60 -11.54 -26.59 -9.96
C VAL A 60 -10.85 -25.67 -8.97
N GLU A 61 -10.55 -26.13 -7.75
CA GLU A 61 -9.86 -25.37 -6.73
C GLU A 61 -8.46 -24.95 -7.18
N ARG A 62 -7.67 -25.88 -7.74
CA ARG A 62 -6.36 -25.55 -8.31
C ARG A 62 -6.45 -24.49 -9.41
N ARG A 63 -7.39 -24.66 -10.36
CA ARG A 63 -7.61 -23.66 -11.42
C ARG A 63 -8.04 -22.31 -10.89
N ARG A 64 -8.83 -22.28 -9.81
CA ARG A 64 -9.23 -21.05 -9.13
C ARG A 64 -8.00 -20.37 -8.51
N GLU A 65 -7.18 -21.12 -7.77
CA GLU A 65 -5.97 -20.60 -7.13
C GLU A 65 -4.98 -20.07 -8.17
N ASP A 66 -4.73 -20.82 -9.25
CA ASP A 66 -3.87 -20.39 -10.36
C ASP A 66 -4.35 -19.07 -10.98
N ARG A 67 -5.67 -18.96 -11.21
CA ARG A 67 -6.27 -17.75 -11.79
C ARG A 67 -6.17 -16.57 -10.84
N LEU A 68 -6.42 -16.78 -9.55
CA LEU A 68 -6.27 -15.73 -8.53
C LEU A 68 -4.81 -15.29 -8.41
N GLY A 69 -3.86 -16.21 -8.40
CA GLY A 69 -2.42 -15.93 -8.39
C GLY A 69 -2.00 -15.13 -9.61
N ALA A 70 -2.46 -15.50 -10.81
CA ALA A 70 -2.17 -14.77 -12.05
C ALA A 70 -2.72 -13.35 -12.02
N LEU A 71 -3.96 -13.15 -11.54
CA LEU A 71 -4.56 -11.83 -11.39
C LEU A 71 -3.82 -10.98 -10.35
N SER A 72 -3.43 -11.56 -9.22
CA SER A 72 -2.66 -10.86 -8.18
C SER A 72 -1.31 -10.39 -8.74
N ALA A 73 -0.58 -11.28 -9.42
CA ALA A 73 0.70 -10.93 -10.03
C ALA A 73 0.56 -9.89 -11.15
N GLN A 74 -0.56 -9.86 -11.87
CA GLN A 74 -0.85 -8.79 -12.83
C GLN A 74 -1.09 -7.44 -12.14
N LEU A 75 -1.85 -7.44 -11.04
CA LEU A 75 -2.15 -6.26 -10.27
C LEU A 75 -0.88 -5.67 -9.63
N GLU A 76 -0.06 -6.50 -8.99
CA GLU A 76 1.23 -6.08 -8.41
C GLU A 76 2.14 -5.43 -9.45
N ARG A 77 2.26 -6.02 -10.64
CA ARG A 77 3.05 -5.44 -11.74
C ARG A 77 2.52 -4.08 -12.17
N LYS A 78 1.20 -3.91 -12.25
CA LYS A 78 0.58 -2.62 -12.60
C LYS A 78 0.80 -1.57 -11.51
N LEU A 79 0.67 -1.93 -10.24
CA LEU A 79 0.96 -1.03 -9.13
C LEU A 79 2.42 -0.58 -9.13
N ALA A 80 3.36 -1.52 -9.29
CA ALA A 80 4.79 -1.20 -9.38
C ALA A 80 5.14 -0.31 -10.59
N GLU A 81 4.42 -0.44 -11.71
CA GLU A 81 4.55 0.45 -12.86
C GLU A 81 4.02 1.85 -12.54
N LEU A 82 2.83 1.96 -11.94
CA LEU A 82 2.25 3.25 -11.53
C LEU A 82 3.13 3.98 -10.51
N ASP A 83 3.72 3.26 -9.56
CA ASP A 83 4.65 3.84 -8.58
C ASP A 83 5.91 4.39 -9.26
N ARG A 84 6.45 3.66 -10.25
CA ARG A 84 7.59 4.15 -11.05
C ARG A 84 7.22 5.39 -11.86
N GLN A 85 6.05 5.40 -12.49
CA GLN A 85 5.56 6.56 -13.24
C GLN A 85 5.34 7.77 -12.33
N ARG A 86 4.74 7.55 -11.14
CA ARG A 86 4.56 8.59 -10.13
C ARG A 86 5.90 9.17 -9.68
N ALA A 87 6.87 8.32 -9.35
CA ALA A 87 8.21 8.77 -8.95
C ALA A 87 8.89 9.59 -10.05
N ALA A 88 8.80 9.15 -11.31
CA ALA A 88 9.33 9.90 -12.44
C ALA A 88 8.67 11.28 -12.59
N LYS A 89 7.34 11.36 -12.46
CA LYS A 89 6.60 12.62 -12.56
C LYS A 89 6.87 13.58 -11.41
N VAL A 90 7.03 13.06 -10.19
CA VAL A 90 7.45 13.87 -9.05
C VAL A 90 8.84 14.45 -9.29
N ALA A 91 9.80 13.64 -9.74
CA ALA A 91 11.15 14.12 -10.05
C ALA A 91 11.18 15.14 -11.21
N GLU A 92 10.35 14.96 -12.24
CA GLU A 92 10.18 15.96 -13.31
C GLU A 92 9.63 17.28 -12.76
N PHE A 93 8.60 17.22 -11.91
CA PHE A 93 8.02 18.40 -11.28
C PHE A 93 9.01 19.13 -10.38
N GLU A 94 9.76 18.41 -9.55
CA GLU A 94 10.77 19.00 -8.67
C GLU A 94 11.86 19.73 -9.47
N ARG A 95 12.33 19.14 -10.58
CA ARG A 95 13.27 19.82 -11.48
C ARG A 95 12.67 21.08 -12.10
N ALA A 96 11.41 21.02 -12.55
CA ALA A 96 10.73 22.18 -13.12
C ALA A 96 10.53 23.29 -12.08
N ALA A 97 10.15 22.93 -10.86
CA ALA A 97 9.99 23.87 -9.75
C ALA A 97 11.31 24.55 -9.41
N GLU A 98 12.41 23.79 -9.40
CA GLU A 98 13.73 24.35 -9.13
C GLU A 98 14.22 25.26 -10.26
N GLN A 99 13.95 24.90 -11.53
CA GLN A 99 14.22 25.77 -12.66
C GLN A 99 13.46 27.09 -12.54
N VAL A 100 12.17 27.05 -12.22
CA VAL A 100 11.35 28.26 -12.06
C VAL A 100 11.90 29.15 -10.92
N ARG A 101 12.35 28.54 -9.81
CA ARG A 101 12.99 29.31 -8.72
C ARG A 101 14.30 29.93 -9.16
N ALA A 102 15.14 29.20 -9.89
CA ALA A 102 16.40 29.72 -10.40
C ALA A 102 16.19 30.85 -11.41
N ASP A 103 15.23 30.70 -12.33
CA ASP A 103 14.87 31.74 -13.31
C ASP A 103 14.36 33.00 -12.60
N ALA A 104 13.49 32.83 -11.60
CA ALA A 104 12.98 33.94 -10.81
C ALA A 104 14.09 34.62 -9.99
N GLU A 105 15.02 33.86 -9.40
CA GLU A 105 16.15 34.42 -8.66
C GLU A 105 17.09 35.20 -9.57
N MET A 106 17.35 34.70 -10.78
CA MET A 106 18.14 35.39 -11.80
C MET A 106 17.46 36.71 -12.21
N GLU A 107 16.18 36.68 -12.57
CA GLU A 107 15.43 37.88 -12.97
C GLU A 107 15.37 38.91 -11.83
N ILE A 108 15.09 38.47 -10.59
CA ILE A 108 15.13 39.35 -9.41
C ILE A 108 16.55 39.91 -9.21
N GLY A 109 17.58 39.10 -9.45
CA GLY A 109 18.98 39.52 -9.39
C GLY A 109 19.32 40.63 -10.38
N GLU A 110 18.85 40.52 -11.62
CA GLU A 110 18.99 41.54 -12.66
C GLU A 110 18.32 42.85 -12.23
N TRP A 111 17.07 42.80 -11.76
CA TRP A 111 16.37 43.99 -11.26
C TRP A 111 17.06 44.60 -10.05
N ARG A 112 17.57 43.79 -9.12
CA ARG A 112 18.34 44.28 -7.97
C ARG A 112 19.64 44.95 -8.39
N ALA A 113 20.29 44.48 -9.45
CA ALA A 113 21.49 45.12 -10.00
C ALA A 113 21.14 46.49 -10.59
N VAL A 114 20.04 46.61 -11.34
CA VAL A 114 19.53 47.91 -11.84
C VAL A 114 19.27 48.87 -10.69
N MET A 115 18.55 48.42 -9.66
CA MET A 115 18.27 49.23 -8.46
C MET A 115 19.57 49.68 -7.77
N ALA A 116 20.56 48.80 -7.67
CA ALA A 116 21.85 49.11 -7.04
C ALA A 116 22.60 50.20 -7.82
N THR A 117 22.64 50.10 -9.15
CA THR A 117 23.21 51.13 -10.02
C THR A 117 22.47 52.46 -9.88
N SER A 118 21.15 52.48 -9.93
CA SER A 118 20.36 53.71 -9.76
C SER A 118 20.59 54.37 -8.40
N VAL A 119 20.67 53.58 -7.32
CA VAL A 119 21.03 54.11 -5.98
C VAL A 119 22.44 54.69 -5.98
N ALA A 120 23.42 54.03 -6.63
CA ALA A 120 24.78 54.54 -6.71
C ALA A 120 24.85 55.88 -7.47
N GLU A 121 24.11 56.02 -8.58
CA GLU A 121 24.01 57.27 -9.35
C GLU A 121 23.38 58.41 -8.53
N ILE A 122 22.27 58.15 -7.82
CA ILE A 122 21.63 59.14 -6.95
C ILE A 122 22.59 59.60 -5.85
N ARG A 123 23.33 58.65 -5.25
CA ARG A 123 24.31 58.97 -4.21
C ARG A 123 25.55 59.68 -4.73
N ALA A 124 25.90 59.49 -6.00
CA ALA A 124 26.97 60.24 -6.66
C ALA A 124 26.58 61.71 -6.91
N ALA A 125 25.29 62.03 -6.89
CA ALA A 125 24.78 63.41 -6.92
C ALA A 125 24.68 64.06 -5.52
N ASP A 126 25.48 63.58 -4.55
CA ASP A 126 25.55 64.06 -3.16
C ASP A 126 24.25 63.93 -2.33
N VAL A 127 23.31 63.08 -2.75
CA VAL A 127 22.10 62.79 -1.96
C VAL A 127 22.40 61.80 -0.83
N GLY A 128 22.03 62.18 0.40
CA GLY A 128 22.21 61.35 1.60
C GLY A 128 21.36 60.07 1.58
N ALA A 129 21.76 59.05 2.35
CA ALA A 129 21.06 57.75 2.36
C ALA A 129 19.60 57.83 2.86
N ALA A 130 19.31 58.73 3.82
CA ALA A 130 17.95 58.93 4.34
C ALA A 130 17.04 59.66 3.33
N GLU A 131 17.60 60.60 2.59
CA GLU A 131 16.88 61.35 1.54
C GLU A 131 16.64 60.47 0.31
N THR A 132 17.63 59.68 -0.10
CA THR A 132 17.49 58.65 -1.16
C THR A 132 16.41 57.62 -0.79
N ALA A 133 16.36 57.21 0.48
CA ALA A 133 15.34 56.30 1.00
C ALA A 133 13.93 56.89 0.88
N ALA A 134 13.76 58.16 1.25
CA ALA A 134 12.49 58.88 1.12
C ALA A 134 12.06 59.04 -0.35
N LEU A 135 13.00 59.37 -1.25
CA LEU A 135 12.75 59.53 -2.69
C LEU A 135 12.30 58.23 -3.37
N LEU A 136 12.91 57.11 -2.99
CA LEU A 136 12.64 55.80 -3.60
C LEU A 136 11.55 55.00 -2.87
N GLY A 137 11.02 55.51 -1.75
CA GLY A 137 10.00 54.83 -0.96
C GLY A 137 10.48 53.53 -0.30
N ILE A 138 11.78 53.38 -0.05
CA ILE A 138 12.39 52.20 0.56
C ILE A 138 13.10 52.55 1.87
N SER A 139 13.42 51.55 2.69
CA SER A 139 14.15 51.79 3.94
C SER A 139 15.60 52.25 3.69
N ALA A 140 16.14 53.08 4.59
CA ALA A 140 17.57 53.45 4.55
C ALA A 140 18.51 52.23 4.66
N LYS A 141 18.06 51.16 5.33
CA LYS A 141 18.76 49.87 5.37
C LYS A 141 18.82 49.21 3.99
N ALA A 142 17.74 49.28 3.20
CA ALA A 142 17.74 48.79 1.82
C ALA A 142 18.64 49.63 0.91
N VAL A 143 18.62 50.96 1.04
CA VAL A 143 19.52 51.87 0.29
C VAL A 143 20.99 51.56 0.59
N THR A 144 21.36 51.36 1.85
CA THR A 144 22.74 51.03 2.23
C THR A 144 23.14 49.63 1.75
N ALA A 145 22.23 48.65 1.76
CA ALA A 145 22.49 47.33 1.18
C ALA A 145 22.72 47.40 -0.33
N LEU A 146 21.85 48.09 -1.07
CA LEU A 146 21.98 48.31 -2.51
C LEU A 146 23.28 49.06 -2.87
N SER A 147 23.65 50.08 -2.07
CA SER A 147 24.92 50.81 -2.23
C SER A 147 26.13 49.88 -2.07
N ARG A 148 26.11 48.95 -1.10
CA ARG A 148 27.18 47.96 -0.92
C ARG A 148 27.23 46.99 -2.09
N THR A 149 26.08 46.54 -2.60
CA THR A 149 26.00 45.66 -3.78
C THR A 149 26.58 46.34 -5.02
N ALA A 150 26.26 47.62 -5.26
CA ALA A 150 26.83 48.39 -6.37
C ALA A 150 28.36 48.56 -6.23
N ALA A 151 28.85 48.81 -5.02
CA ALA A 151 30.28 48.90 -4.74
C ALA A 151 31.00 47.56 -4.96
N ALA A 152 30.40 46.44 -4.53
CA ALA A 152 30.94 45.10 -4.76
C ALA A 152 30.99 44.76 -6.27
N ALA A 153 29.94 45.08 -7.03
CA ALA A 153 29.90 44.89 -8.47
C ALA A 153 30.96 45.74 -9.21
N SER A 154 31.23 46.96 -8.73
CA SER A 154 32.28 47.82 -9.27
C SER A 154 33.70 47.36 -8.91
N GLY A 155 33.86 46.64 -7.79
CA GLY A 155 35.14 46.08 -7.33
C GLY A 155 35.60 44.83 -8.09
N VAL A 156 34.70 44.09 -8.73
CA VAL A 156 35.03 42.86 -9.49
C VAL A 156 35.80 43.15 -10.79
N GLY A 157 35.81 44.40 -11.28
CA GLY A 157 36.66 44.84 -12.40
C GLY A 157 38.08 45.29 -11.99
N GLY A 158 38.39 45.31 -10.70
CA GLY A 158 39.65 45.82 -10.16
C GLY A 158 40.46 44.75 -9.45
N GLN A 159 41.10 43.86 -10.21
CA GLN A 159 42.08 42.93 -9.68
C GLN A 159 43.34 43.72 -9.27
N ARG A 160 43.34 44.23 -8.03
CA ARG A 160 44.57 44.49 -7.27
C ARG A 160 44.72 43.38 -6.25
N SER A 161 45.75 42.56 -6.49
CA SER A 161 46.42 41.75 -5.48
C SER A 161 46.74 42.63 -4.27
N ASP A 162 46.31 42.23 -3.08
CA ASP A 162 47.17 41.53 -2.13
C ASP A 162 46.51 41.43 -0.75
N ALA A 163 46.70 40.24 -0.18
CA ALA A 163 46.93 39.93 1.23
C ALA A 163 45.87 40.26 2.31
N ASP A 164 45.54 39.16 3.00
CA ASP A 164 45.33 39.04 4.45
C ASP A 164 44.27 39.92 5.14
N SER A 165 43.22 39.29 5.65
CA SER A 165 43.29 38.78 7.03
C SER A 165 42.00 38.07 7.42
N MET A 166 42.16 36.95 8.11
CA MET A 166 41.14 36.09 8.67
C MET A 166 40.24 36.79 9.72
N ARG A 167 39.13 36.11 10.04
CA ARG A 167 38.36 36.14 11.33
C ARG A 167 37.12 37.07 11.29
N ALA A 168 35.92 36.70 11.71
CA ALA A 168 35.39 35.54 12.44
C ALA A 168 33.88 35.39 12.16
N GLU A 169 33.38 34.20 12.44
CA GLU A 169 31.97 33.83 12.61
C GLU A 169 31.22 34.73 13.61
N ALA A 170 29.93 34.94 13.39
CA ALA A 170 28.91 34.92 14.45
C ALA A 170 27.49 34.82 13.87
N VAL A 171 26.93 33.61 13.99
CA VAL A 171 25.57 33.27 14.46
C VAL A 171 24.61 34.43 14.81
N ASP A 172 23.38 34.34 14.30
CA ASP A 172 22.16 34.03 15.09
C ASP A 172 20.94 34.77 14.52
N ALA A 173 19.92 34.00 14.12
CA ALA A 173 18.67 34.50 13.59
C ALA A 173 17.57 34.25 14.64
N ALA A 174 17.26 35.29 15.42
CA ALA A 174 16.12 35.33 16.31
C ALA A 174 15.21 36.52 15.98
N THR A 175 14.04 36.23 15.41
CA THR A 175 12.80 37.02 15.52
C THR A 175 11.67 36.04 15.21
N SER A 176 10.83 35.57 16.14
CA SER A 176 9.95 36.24 17.12
C SER A 176 8.84 37.07 16.47
N GLY A 177 7.61 36.53 16.60
CA GLY A 177 6.32 37.24 16.66
C GLY A 177 5.75 37.69 15.32
N ASP A 178 4.45 37.62 15.04
CA ASP A 178 3.34 37.41 15.96
C ASP A 178 2.03 37.14 15.19
N GLU A 179 1.25 36.24 15.78
CA GLU A 179 -0.19 35.99 15.76
C GLU A 179 -1.12 36.47 14.62
N ARG A 180 -1.94 35.52 14.15
CA ARG A 180 -3.42 35.63 14.27
C ARG A 180 -4.10 34.26 14.14
N ALA A 181 -4.44 33.67 15.29
CA ALA A 181 -5.37 32.57 15.40
C ALA A 181 -6.81 33.10 15.35
N VAL A 182 -7.61 32.56 14.44
CA VAL A 182 -9.08 32.70 14.46
C VAL A 182 -9.64 31.30 14.61
N GLU A 183 -10.10 31.02 15.82
CA GLU A 183 -10.75 29.77 16.21
C GLU A 183 -12.24 29.85 15.86
N ALA A 184 -12.74 28.86 15.12
CA ALA A 184 -14.16 28.60 14.97
C ALA A 184 -14.39 27.07 14.91
N PRO A 185 -15.53 26.58 15.42
CA PRO A 185 -15.60 25.34 16.19
C PRO A 185 -15.76 24.10 15.33
N VAL A 186 -15.01 23.03 15.66
CA VAL A 186 -15.19 21.70 15.07
C VAL A 186 -16.26 20.96 15.87
N GLY A 187 -17.43 20.80 15.26
CA GLY A 187 -18.45 19.87 15.72
C GLY A 187 -18.17 18.45 15.19
N GLU A 188 -18.21 17.47 16.09
CA GLU A 188 -18.50 16.06 15.78
C GLU A 188 -19.99 15.79 16.06
N PRO A 189 -20.63 14.68 15.58
CA PRO A 189 -20.12 13.57 14.79
C PRO A 189 -20.92 13.30 13.48
N SER A 190 -20.36 12.41 12.66
CA SER A 190 -20.95 11.89 11.42
C SER A 190 -22.08 10.90 11.72
N GLU A 191 -23.33 11.30 11.47
CA GLU A 191 -24.46 10.41 11.20
C GLU A 191 -25.08 10.81 9.86
N ARG A 192 -24.82 10.02 8.81
CA ARG A 192 -25.67 9.85 7.60
C ARG A 192 -25.46 8.42 7.13
N ASP A 193 -26.35 7.51 7.53
CA ASP A 193 -27.59 7.19 6.83
C ASP A 193 -27.30 6.58 5.44
N SER A 194 -27.01 5.29 5.46
CA SER A 194 -26.88 4.44 4.29
C SER A 194 -28.27 4.12 3.73
N GLY A 195 -28.78 5.03 2.90
CA GLY A 195 -29.89 4.77 1.99
C GLY A 195 -29.43 3.82 0.88
N VAL A 196 -29.89 2.58 0.95
CA VAL A 196 -29.83 1.60 -0.14
C VAL A 196 -30.88 2.01 -1.16
N ASP A 197 -30.45 2.41 -2.36
CA ASP A 197 -31.33 2.50 -3.53
C ASP A 197 -30.70 1.69 -4.67
N VAL A 198 -31.32 0.55 -4.97
CA VAL A 198 -30.96 -0.36 -6.06
C VAL A 198 -31.94 -0.12 -7.20
N PRO A 199 -31.52 0.35 -8.38
CA PRO A 199 -32.32 0.23 -9.58
C PRO A 199 -32.09 -1.16 -10.21
N ALA A 200 -33.20 -1.77 -10.59
CA ALA A 200 -33.27 -3.08 -11.24
C ALA A 200 -32.85 -3.01 -12.71
N GLU A 201 -32.03 -3.97 -13.13
CA GLU A 201 -32.02 -4.55 -14.48
C GLU A 201 -31.90 -6.08 -14.38
#